data_AF-A0A8J7D5P5-F1
#
_entry.id   AF-A0A8J7D5P5-F1
#
_cell.length_a   1.000
_cell.length_b   1.000
_cell.length_c   1.000
_cell.angle_alpha   90.00
_cell.angle_beta   90.00
_cell.angle_gamma   90.00
#
_symmetry.space_group_name_H-M   'P 1'
#
loop_
_entity.id
_entity.type
_entity.pdbx_description
1 polymer ?
#
loop_
_entity_poly.entity_id
_entity_poly.type
_entity_poly.pdbx_seq_one_letter_code
_entity_poly.pdbx_strand_id
1 'polypeptide(L)'
;MSSIPENIRLKELVIVTNLNKPFFDDFTSFLQIEGYAELYEFVIEQNASKAKKTIQKYLERKVPNNLKLYDGIARPYPEDKAKWLLLGWIFRDAPEQRLKGFLNNFSGKQNERKADLLNQVRQYVATILHERERWDWLPISEVMIDRLEGSRRSIKGNLFEEIVRRNLKEIFEINNIQLSIEKTQIKVDGETYDIKVSGCKGNILIPVKTRETIGGGHALLFTRDIHKAITVANKSGYKCIPVIIAESWTADLTALDCQEFIYINKNPNQINEVEPLLVQELKNLIEVFRSLI
;
A
#
# COMPACT_ATOMS: atom_id res chain seq x y z
N MET A 1 -14.35 22.57 -22.90
CA MET A 1 -13.82 22.14 -21.58
C MET A 1 -14.32 20.73 -21.34
N SER A 2 -13.43 19.77 -21.04
CA SER A 2 -13.82 18.39 -20.75
C SER A 2 -14.76 18.37 -19.54
N SER A 3 -15.95 17.80 -19.67
CA SER A 3 -16.90 17.56 -18.57
C SER A 3 -16.50 16.37 -17.68
N ILE A 4 -15.41 15.68 -18.01
CA ILE A 4 -14.90 14.53 -17.27
C ILE A 4 -13.83 15.01 -16.28
N PRO A 5 -13.98 14.75 -14.97
CA PRO A 5 -12.96 15.03 -13.97
C PRO A 5 -11.64 14.34 -14.33
N GLU A 6 -10.52 15.00 -14.04
CA GLU A 6 -9.20 14.41 -14.28
C GLU A 6 -8.98 13.17 -13.40
N ASN A 7 -8.56 12.06 -14.01
CA ASN A 7 -8.15 10.87 -13.26
C ASN A 7 -6.71 11.03 -12.76
N ILE A 8 -6.55 11.90 -11.75
CA ILE A 8 -5.25 12.27 -11.14
C ILE A 8 -4.49 11.01 -10.73
N ARG A 9 -5.19 10.03 -10.12
CA ARG A 9 -4.61 8.76 -9.70
C ARG A 9 -3.98 7.99 -10.86
N LEU A 10 -4.71 7.77 -11.95
CA LEU A 10 -4.15 7.05 -13.10
C LEU A 10 -2.97 7.81 -13.69
N LYS A 11 -3.06 9.14 -13.80
CA LYS A 11 -1.98 10.00 -14.29
C LYS A 11 -0.71 9.86 -13.45
N GLU A 12 -0.84 9.93 -12.11
CA GLU A 12 0.28 9.70 -11.17
C GLU A 12 0.91 8.33 -11.37
N LEU A 13 0.11 7.27 -11.43
CA LEU A 13 0.62 5.90 -11.58
C LEU A 13 1.35 5.70 -12.91
N VAL A 14 0.80 6.23 -14.01
CA VAL A 14 1.46 6.15 -15.34
C VAL A 14 2.81 6.88 -15.31
N ILE A 15 2.90 8.04 -14.65
CA ILE A 15 4.17 8.76 -14.49
C ILE A 15 5.19 7.88 -13.74
N VAL A 16 4.81 7.29 -12.60
CA VAL A 16 5.70 6.44 -11.80
C VAL A 16 6.11 5.18 -12.57
N THR A 17 5.19 4.54 -13.29
CA THR A 17 5.52 3.38 -14.14
C THR A 17 6.55 3.74 -15.21
N ASN A 18 6.42 4.90 -15.84
CA ASN A 18 7.41 5.37 -16.81
C ASN A 18 8.77 5.67 -16.17
N LEU A 19 8.79 6.20 -14.94
CA LEU A 19 10.03 6.36 -14.16
C LEU A 19 10.71 5.02 -13.83
N ASN A 20 9.95 3.93 -13.77
CA ASN A 20 10.45 2.58 -13.53
C ASN A 20 10.94 1.85 -14.80
N LYS A 21 10.59 2.33 -16.00
CA LYS A 21 11.00 1.70 -17.27
C LYS A 21 12.51 1.50 -17.38
N PRO A 22 13.39 2.46 -17.01
CA PRO A 22 14.83 2.25 -17.07
C PRO A 22 15.33 1.06 -16.23
N PHE A 23 14.66 0.76 -15.11
CA PHE A 23 15.00 -0.38 -14.25
C PHE A 23 14.58 -1.71 -14.89
N PHE A 24 13.48 -1.72 -15.67
CA PHE A 24 13.11 -2.87 -16.50
C PHE A 24 14.08 -3.05 -17.68
N ASP A 25 14.41 -1.97 -18.38
CA ASP A 25 15.34 -2.00 -19.53
C ASP A 25 16.74 -2.49 -19.11
N ASP A 26 17.18 -2.18 -17.89
CA ASP A 26 18.41 -2.71 -17.31
C ASP A 26 18.35 -4.24 -17.15
N PHE A 27 17.21 -4.79 -16.71
CA PHE A 27 17.05 -6.23 -16.60
C PHE A 27 17.04 -6.92 -17.96
N THR A 28 16.35 -6.36 -18.97
CA THR A 28 16.36 -6.92 -20.33
C THR A 28 17.76 -6.87 -20.95
N SER A 29 18.49 -5.78 -20.73
CA SER A 29 19.89 -5.65 -21.17
C SER A 29 20.79 -6.69 -20.47
N PHE A 30 20.56 -6.94 -19.18
CA PHE A 30 21.26 -8.01 -18.46
C PHE A 30 20.96 -9.40 -19.05
N LEU A 31 19.71 -9.68 -19.43
CA LEU A 31 19.35 -10.95 -20.06
C LEU A 31 20.07 -11.16 -21.40
N GLN A 32 20.24 -10.10 -22.19
CA GLN A 32 21.01 -10.14 -23.44
C GLN A 32 22.47 -10.51 -23.20
N ILE A 33 23.10 -9.98 -22.16
CA ILE A 33 24.46 -10.35 -21.75
C ILE A 33 24.52 -11.83 -21.34
N GLU A 34 23.47 -12.36 -20.72
CA GLU A 34 23.35 -13.77 -20.33
C GLU A 34 22.88 -14.70 -21.47
N GLY A 35 22.74 -14.16 -22.69
CA GLY A 35 22.50 -14.92 -23.91
C GLY A 35 21.02 -15.14 -24.27
N TYR A 36 20.10 -14.31 -23.77
CA TYR A 36 18.70 -14.29 -24.19
C TYR A 36 18.42 -13.02 -24.99
N ALA A 37 17.95 -13.13 -26.24
CA ALA A 37 17.75 -11.97 -27.10
C ALA A 37 16.69 -10.99 -26.53
N GLU A 38 15.68 -11.55 -25.87
CA GLU A 38 14.53 -10.84 -25.30
C GLU A 38 14.02 -11.56 -24.03
N LEU A 39 13.12 -10.88 -23.30
CA LEU A 39 12.54 -11.42 -22.06
C LEU A 39 11.76 -12.72 -22.31
N TYR A 40 11.05 -12.83 -23.43
CA TYR A 40 10.27 -14.03 -23.77
C TYR A 40 11.13 -15.30 -23.81
N GLU A 41 12.29 -15.25 -24.46
CA GLU A 41 13.21 -16.40 -24.56
C GLU A 41 13.67 -16.88 -23.18
N PHE A 42 13.95 -15.95 -22.28
CA PHE A 42 14.29 -16.27 -20.90
C PHE A 42 13.10 -16.91 -20.17
N VAL A 43 11.89 -16.41 -20.41
CA VAL A 43 10.67 -16.94 -19.78
C VAL A 43 10.37 -18.36 -20.24
N ILE A 44 10.60 -18.71 -21.51
CA ILE A 44 10.36 -20.07 -22.03
C ILE A 44 11.57 -21.02 -21.89
N GLU A 45 12.66 -20.58 -21.25
CA GLU A 45 13.86 -21.39 -21.04
C GLU A 45 13.53 -22.70 -20.31
N GLN A 46 13.82 -23.83 -20.96
CA GLN A 46 13.53 -25.17 -20.46
C GLN A 46 14.61 -25.65 -19.49
N ASN A 47 15.85 -25.17 -19.63
CA ASN A 47 16.91 -25.48 -18.69
C ASN A 47 16.73 -24.69 -17.39
N ALA A 48 16.02 -25.30 -16.44
CA ALA A 48 15.74 -24.74 -15.13
C ALA A 48 17.01 -24.31 -14.37
N SER A 49 18.10 -25.07 -14.49
CA SER A 49 19.36 -24.73 -13.81
C SER A 49 20.01 -23.48 -14.40
N LYS A 50 19.96 -23.31 -15.73
CA LYS A 50 20.47 -22.12 -16.40
C LYS A 50 19.64 -20.89 -16.00
N ALA A 51 18.32 -20.98 -16.10
CA ALA A 51 17.42 -19.89 -15.74
C ALA A 51 17.57 -19.47 -14.26
N LYS A 52 17.59 -20.44 -13.33
CA LYS A 52 17.86 -20.19 -11.90
C LYS A 52 19.17 -19.42 -11.71
N LYS A 53 20.26 -19.88 -12.35
CA LYS A 53 21.57 -19.25 -12.23
C LYS A 53 21.55 -17.81 -12.76
N THR A 54 20.86 -17.55 -13.86
CA THR A 54 20.65 -16.20 -14.40
C THR A 54 19.92 -15.30 -13.41
N ILE A 55 18.83 -15.78 -12.78
CA ILE A 55 18.10 -15.03 -11.76
C ILE A 55 19.00 -14.72 -10.57
N GLN A 56 19.71 -15.73 -10.06
CA GLN A 56 20.60 -15.56 -8.92
C GLN A 56 21.68 -14.51 -9.20
N LYS A 57 22.33 -14.60 -10.37
CA LYS A 57 23.32 -13.60 -10.80
C LYS A 57 22.73 -12.20 -10.82
N TYR A 58 21.52 -12.00 -11.34
CA TYR A 58 20.88 -10.68 -11.34
C TYR A 58 20.65 -10.16 -9.92
N LEU A 59 20.14 -11.02 -9.02
CA LEU A 59 19.89 -10.66 -7.61
C LEU A 59 21.18 -10.30 -6.86
N GLU A 60 22.31 -10.92 -7.21
CA GLU A 60 23.63 -10.64 -6.63
C GLU A 60 24.35 -9.46 -7.29
N ARG A 61 23.97 -9.10 -8.52
CA ARG A 61 24.54 -7.99 -9.26
C ARG A 61 24.19 -6.65 -8.61
N LYS A 62 25.14 -5.73 -8.59
CA LYS A 62 24.88 -4.32 -8.28
C LYS A 62 24.14 -3.65 -9.43
N VAL A 63 23.10 -2.89 -9.12
CA VAL A 63 22.39 -2.10 -10.13
C VAL A 63 23.30 -0.96 -10.63
N PRO A 64 23.47 -0.78 -11.95
CA PRO A 64 24.34 0.25 -12.49
C PRO A 64 23.76 1.67 -12.30
N ASN A 65 24.63 2.68 -12.37
CA ASN A 65 24.27 4.10 -12.51
C ASN A 65 23.24 4.63 -11.50
N ASN A 66 23.20 4.07 -10.29
CA ASN A 66 22.22 4.42 -9.26
C ASN A 66 20.76 4.32 -9.73
N LEU A 67 20.45 3.48 -10.73
CA LEU A 67 19.08 3.27 -11.19
C LEU A 67 18.19 2.85 -10.02
N LYS A 68 16.96 3.39 -10.01
CA LYS A 68 16.00 3.19 -8.93
C LYS A 68 14.72 2.56 -9.48
N LEU A 69 14.15 1.68 -8.68
CA LEU A 69 12.76 1.29 -8.78
C LEU A 69 11.99 2.06 -7.71
N TYR A 70 10.87 2.65 -8.08
CA TYR A 70 10.06 3.53 -7.26
C TYR A 70 8.75 2.86 -6.82
N ASP A 71 8.27 3.25 -5.64
CA ASP A 71 6.98 2.86 -5.09
C ASP A 71 5.84 3.74 -5.63
N GLY A 72 4.60 3.49 -5.19
CA GLY A 72 3.40 4.14 -5.72
C GLY A 72 3.31 5.66 -5.50
N ILE A 73 4.26 6.28 -4.80
CA ILE A 73 4.38 7.74 -4.64
C ILE A 73 5.75 8.27 -5.10
N ALA A 74 6.44 7.54 -5.98
CA ALA A 74 7.75 7.89 -6.52
C ALA A 74 8.90 7.90 -5.49
N ARG A 75 8.79 7.18 -4.36
CA ARG A 75 9.92 7.01 -3.42
C ARG A 75 10.73 5.77 -3.81
N PRO A 76 12.08 5.85 -3.85
CA PRO A 76 12.91 4.74 -4.29
C PRO A 76 12.93 3.58 -3.28
N TYR A 77 12.85 2.35 -3.78
CA TYR A 77 13.09 1.14 -2.98
C TYR A 77 14.60 0.92 -2.74
N PRO A 78 14.97 0.27 -1.61
CA PRO A 78 16.31 -0.30 -1.45
C PRO A 78 16.61 -1.32 -2.57
N GLU A 79 17.86 -1.39 -3.01
CA GLU A 79 18.26 -2.14 -4.21
C GLU A 79 17.85 -3.62 -4.18
N ASP A 80 18.12 -4.33 -3.08
CA ASP A 80 17.78 -5.75 -2.94
C ASP A 80 16.27 -6.01 -2.96
N LYS A 81 15.49 -5.03 -2.49
CA LYS A 81 14.03 -5.05 -2.56
C LYS A 81 13.55 -4.72 -3.96
N ALA A 82 14.18 -3.77 -4.64
CA ALA A 82 13.86 -3.37 -6.01
C ALA A 82 14.01 -4.56 -6.98
N LYS A 83 15.13 -5.28 -6.96
CA LYS A 83 15.35 -6.47 -7.82
C LYS A 83 14.33 -7.57 -7.55
N TRP A 84 14.01 -7.81 -6.27
CA TRP A 84 12.99 -8.79 -5.85
C TRP A 84 11.59 -8.43 -6.36
N LEU A 85 11.21 -7.15 -6.21
CA LEU A 85 9.93 -6.63 -6.68
C LEU A 85 9.82 -6.69 -8.20
N LEU A 86 10.82 -6.17 -8.91
CA LEU A 86 10.84 -6.15 -10.38
C LEU A 86 10.62 -7.55 -10.96
N LEU A 87 11.42 -8.54 -10.55
CA LEU A 87 11.32 -9.89 -11.11
C LEU A 87 9.95 -10.52 -10.83
N GLY A 88 9.43 -10.34 -9.63
CA GLY A 88 8.10 -10.83 -9.33
C GLY A 88 7.00 -10.13 -10.13
N TRP A 89 7.08 -8.81 -10.34
CA TRP A 89 6.12 -8.08 -11.19
C TRP A 89 6.22 -8.53 -12.66
N ILE A 90 7.43 -8.76 -13.15
CA ILE A 90 7.67 -9.31 -14.48
C ILE A 90 6.96 -10.67 -14.61
N PHE A 91 7.11 -11.55 -13.62
CA PHE A 91 6.42 -12.84 -13.57
C PHE A 91 5.00 -12.75 -13.00
N ARG A 92 4.34 -11.59 -13.12
CA ARG A 92 2.91 -11.36 -12.83
C ARG A 92 2.49 -11.65 -11.38
N ASP A 93 3.42 -11.54 -10.45
CA ASP A 93 3.24 -11.90 -9.05
C ASP A 93 3.31 -10.71 -8.08
N ALA A 94 3.03 -10.97 -6.80
CA ALA A 94 3.07 -10.04 -5.68
C ALA A 94 4.12 -10.50 -4.66
N PRO A 95 5.37 -9.98 -4.74
CA PRO A 95 6.49 -10.60 -4.02
C PRO A 95 6.40 -10.53 -2.49
N GLU A 96 5.90 -9.41 -1.95
CA GLU A 96 5.76 -9.24 -0.50
C GLU A 96 4.51 -9.93 0.06
N GLN A 97 3.39 -9.89 -0.67
CA GLN A 97 2.10 -10.41 -0.21
C GLN A 97 1.96 -11.92 -0.40
N ARG A 98 2.52 -12.47 -1.49
CA ARG A 98 2.35 -13.88 -1.87
C ARG A 98 3.64 -14.67 -1.74
N LEU A 99 4.70 -14.24 -2.43
CA LEU A 99 5.91 -15.06 -2.58
C LEU A 99 6.77 -15.16 -1.31
N LYS A 100 6.82 -14.10 -0.50
CA LYS A 100 7.66 -14.02 0.70
C LYS A 100 7.47 -15.20 1.66
N GLY A 101 6.23 -15.63 1.87
CA GLY A 101 5.93 -16.78 2.74
C GLY A 101 6.50 -18.10 2.22
N PHE A 102 6.57 -18.28 0.90
CA PHE A 102 7.09 -19.50 0.27
C PHE A 102 8.60 -19.60 0.33
N LEU A 103 9.34 -18.51 0.58
CA LEU A 103 10.80 -18.56 0.69
C LEU A 103 11.26 -19.57 1.74
N ASN A 104 10.46 -19.79 2.81
CA ASN A 104 10.77 -20.74 3.88
C ASN A 104 10.79 -22.20 3.44
N ASN A 105 10.25 -22.52 2.26
CA ASN A 105 10.26 -23.86 1.70
C ASN A 105 11.56 -24.17 0.93
N PHE A 106 12.46 -23.18 0.80
CA PHE A 106 13.70 -23.30 0.06
C PHE A 106 14.90 -23.18 1.00
N SER A 107 15.91 -24.03 0.77
CA SER A 107 17.18 -24.04 1.49
C SER A 107 18.23 -23.16 0.81
N GLY A 108 19.22 -22.70 1.57
CA GLY A 108 20.35 -21.92 1.04
C GLY A 108 20.33 -20.45 1.45
N LYS A 109 21.22 -19.66 0.83
CA LYS A 109 21.32 -18.22 1.08
C LYS A 109 20.09 -17.47 0.56
N GLN A 110 19.89 -16.24 1.01
CA GLN A 110 18.69 -15.45 0.67
C GLN A 110 18.45 -15.33 -0.84
N ASN A 111 19.48 -15.03 -1.63
CA ASN A 111 19.34 -14.87 -3.09
C ASN A 111 19.20 -16.21 -3.83
N GLU A 112 19.77 -17.31 -3.31
CA GLU A 112 19.55 -18.66 -3.84
C GLU A 112 18.08 -19.05 -3.69
N ARG A 113 17.52 -18.87 -2.49
CA ARG A 113 16.11 -19.15 -2.18
C ARG A 113 15.17 -18.33 -3.07
N LYS A 114 15.45 -17.03 -3.24
CA LYS A 114 14.70 -16.15 -4.15
C LYS A 114 14.78 -16.63 -5.60
N ALA A 115 15.96 -17.02 -6.06
CA ALA A 115 16.17 -17.49 -7.43
C ALA A 115 15.43 -18.80 -7.72
N ASP A 116 15.46 -19.75 -6.78
CA ASP A 116 14.68 -20.98 -6.87
C ASP A 116 13.18 -20.70 -6.99
N LEU A 117 12.65 -19.90 -6.08
CA LEU A 117 11.23 -19.55 -6.08
C LEU A 117 10.82 -18.81 -7.36
N LEU A 118 11.58 -17.78 -7.77
CA LEU A 118 11.29 -17.02 -8.99
C LEU A 118 11.40 -17.89 -10.25
N ASN A 119 12.31 -18.86 -10.29
CA ASN A 119 12.39 -19.78 -11.42
C ASN A 119 11.15 -20.67 -11.50
N GLN A 120 10.64 -21.17 -10.38
CA GLN A 120 9.37 -21.92 -10.36
C GLN A 120 8.19 -21.05 -10.80
N VAL A 121 8.12 -19.80 -10.33
CA VAL A 121 7.09 -18.85 -10.76
C VAL A 121 7.19 -18.60 -12.26
N ARG A 122 8.39 -18.32 -12.79
CA ARG A 122 8.67 -18.15 -14.23
C ARG A 122 8.16 -19.34 -15.05
N GLN A 123 8.52 -20.56 -14.64
CA GLN A 123 8.09 -21.78 -15.33
C GLN A 123 6.56 -21.90 -15.35
N TYR A 124 5.91 -21.67 -14.20
CA TYR A 124 4.46 -21.70 -14.11
C TYR A 124 3.81 -20.65 -15.02
N VAL A 125 4.24 -19.39 -14.96
CA VAL A 125 3.62 -18.33 -15.77
C VAL A 125 3.84 -18.51 -17.27
N ALA A 126 4.96 -19.13 -17.68
CA ALA A 126 5.19 -19.48 -19.08
C ALA A 126 4.15 -20.47 -19.62
N THR A 127 3.58 -21.35 -18.76
CA THR A 127 2.53 -22.30 -19.18
C THR A 127 1.17 -21.65 -19.44
N ILE A 128 0.90 -20.51 -18.81
CA ILE A 128 -0.39 -19.80 -18.91
C ILE A 128 -0.31 -18.56 -19.81
N LEU A 129 0.87 -17.96 -19.98
CA LEU A 129 1.14 -16.77 -20.79
C LEU A 129 2.26 -17.08 -21.81
N HIS A 130 1.92 -17.90 -22.80
CA HIS A 130 2.87 -18.44 -23.78
C HIS A 130 3.12 -17.52 -24.99
N GLU A 131 2.30 -16.48 -25.16
CA GLU A 131 2.40 -15.51 -26.25
C GLU A 131 3.61 -14.59 -26.04
N ARG A 132 4.44 -14.37 -27.07
CA ARG A 132 5.67 -13.55 -26.99
C ARG A 132 5.37 -12.11 -26.54
N GLU A 133 4.32 -11.53 -27.09
CA GLU A 133 3.91 -10.13 -26.91
C GLU A 133 3.54 -9.83 -25.45
N ARG A 134 3.18 -10.84 -24.65
CA ARG A 134 2.88 -10.70 -23.21
C ARG A 134 4.11 -10.32 -22.38
N TRP A 135 5.29 -10.44 -22.94
CA TRP A 135 6.57 -10.22 -22.29
C TRP A 135 7.26 -8.93 -22.75
N ASP A 136 6.55 -8.09 -23.50
CA ASP A 136 6.98 -6.74 -23.83
C ASP A 136 6.71 -5.74 -22.69
N TRP A 137 7.31 -4.54 -22.80
CA TRP A 137 7.14 -3.49 -21.80
C TRP A 137 5.67 -3.14 -21.54
N LEU A 138 4.82 -3.07 -22.57
CA LEU A 138 3.44 -2.58 -22.42
C LEU A 138 2.62 -3.48 -21.47
N PRO A 139 2.51 -4.81 -21.66
CA PRO A 139 1.83 -5.66 -20.67
C PRO A 139 2.50 -5.68 -19.30
N ILE A 140 3.84 -5.57 -19.25
CA ILE A 140 4.57 -5.49 -17.97
C ILE A 140 4.22 -4.19 -17.23
N SER A 141 4.05 -3.09 -17.96
CA SER A 141 3.70 -1.78 -17.42
C SER A 141 2.30 -1.77 -16.81
N GLU A 142 1.33 -2.48 -17.38
CA GLU A 142 -0.02 -2.62 -16.81
C GLU A 142 0.01 -3.34 -15.47
N VAL A 143 0.79 -4.42 -15.37
CA VAL A 143 1.00 -5.12 -14.10
C VAL A 143 1.69 -4.21 -13.10
N MET A 144 2.68 -3.44 -13.54
CA MET A 144 3.38 -2.49 -12.67
C MET A 144 2.43 -1.40 -12.16
N ILE A 145 1.53 -0.86 -12.99
CA ILE A 145 0.50 0.10 -12.59
C ILE A 145 -0.38 -0.48 -11.47
N ASP A 146 -0.86 -1.72 -11.62
CA ASP A 146 -1.66 -2.40 -10.59
C ASP A 146 -0.89 -2.57 -9.27
N ARG A 147 0.38 -2.98 -9.35
CA ARG A 147 1.24 -3.14 -8.16
C ARG A 147 1.53 -1.80 -7.48
N LEU A 148 1.77 -0.74 -8.26
CA LEU A 148 1.98 0.61 -7.77
C LEU A 148 0.71 1.19 -7.16
N GLU A 149 -0.47 0.89 -7.68
CA GLU A 149 -1.75 1.28 -7.06
C GLU A 149 -1.91 0.65 -5.67
N GLY A 150 -1.58 -0.64 -5.53
CA GLY A 150 -1.54 -1.30 -4.22
C GLY A 150 -0.56 -0.62 -3.25
N SER A 151 0.64 -0.32 -3.73
CA SER A 151 1.68 0.39 -2.97
C SER A 151 1.22 1.79 -2.53
N ARG A 152 0.67 2.56 -3.47
CA ARG A 152 0.16 3.92 -3.26
C ARG A 152 -0.94 3.97 -2.21
N ARG A 153 -1.93 3.07 -2.31
CA ARG A 153 -3.04 2.99 -1.34
C ARG A 153 -2.52 2.70 0.07
N SER A 154 -1.58 1.77 0.22
CA SER A 154 -0.97 1.47 1.51
C SER A 154 -0.21 2.67 2.09
N ILE A 155 0.58 3.37 1.26
CA ILE A 155 1.38 4.51 1.73
C ILE A 155 0.48 5.69 2.10
N LYS A 156 -0.56 5.98 1.29
CA LYS A 156 -1.51 7.06 1.59
C LYS A 156 -2.40 6.75 2.80
N GLY A 157 -2.75 5.49 3.05
CA GLY A 157 -3.39 5.07 4.29
C GLY A 157 -2.57 5.47 5.50
N ASN A 158 -1.31 5.00 5.56
CA ASN A 158 -0.39 5.31 6.65
C ASN A 158 -0.14 6.82 6.81
N LEU A 159 -0.14 7.58 5.71
CA LEU A 159 0.05 9.03 5.75
C LEU A 159 -1.04 9.72 6.58
N PHE A 160 -2.32 9.38 6.37
CA PHE A 160 -3.40 9.99 7.14
C PHE A 160 -3.39 9.56 8.61
N GLU A 161 -2.97 8.34 8.91
CA GLU A 161 -2.76 7.92 10.29
C GLU A 161 -1.72 8.81 10.99
N GLU A 162 -0.58 9.07 10.34
CA GLU A 162 0.47 9.95 10.88
C GLU A 162 -0.01 11.41 11.00
N ILE A 163 -0.77 11.92 10.02
CA ILE A 163 -1.36 13.26 10.10
C ILE A 163 -2.29 13.37 11.31
N VAL A 164 -3.18 12.40 11.53
CA VAL A 164 -4.07 12.40 12.70
C VAL A 164 -3.27 12.32 14.00
N ARG A 165 -2.25 11.43 14.09
CA ARG A 165 -1.39 11.33 15.28
C ARG A 165 -0.67 12.66 15.58
N ARG A 166 -0.10 13.30 14.55
CA ARG A 166 0.60 14.58 14.70
C ARG A 166 -0.35 15.68 15.16
N ASN A 167 -1.48 15.83 14.48
CA ASN A 167 -2.46 16.87 14.82
C ASN A 167 -3.03 16.69 16.23
N LEU A 168 -3.30 15.46 16.67
CA LEU A 168 -3.71 15.20 18.05
C LEU A 168 -2.64 15.61 19.08
N LYS A 169 -1.36 15.30 18.83
CA LYS A 169 -0.26 15.73 19.72
C LYS A 169 -0.20 17.25 19.84
N GLU A 170 -0.20 17.95 18.71
CA GLU A 170 -0.17 19.42 18.67
C GLU A 170 -1.38 20.03 19.40
N ILE A 171 -2.59 19.49 19.17
CA ILE A 171 -3.81 19.94 19.86
C ILE A 171 -3.72 19.70 21.36
N PHE A 172 -3.24 18.53 21.81
CA PHE A 172 -3.12 18.24 23.24
C PHE A 172 -2.07 19.11 23.92
N GLU A 173 -0.94 19.37 23.27
CA GLU A 173 0.10 20.28 23.75
C GLU A 173 -0.45 21.71 23.90
N ILE A 174 -1.10 22.24 22.86
CA ILE A 174 -1.69 23.60 22.88
C ILE A 174 -2.75 23.75 23.98
N ASN A 175 -3.52 22.70 24.26
CA ASN A 175 -4.62 22.73 25.23
C ASN A 175 -4.25 22.21 26.63
N ASN A 176 -2.96 21.91 26.88
CA ASN A 176 -2.45 21.34 28.13
C ASN A 176 -3.19 20.05 28.56
N ILE A 177 -3.50 19.16 27.61
CA ILE A 177 -4.18 17.89 27.81
C ILE A 177 -3.13 16.78 27.99
N GLN A 178 -3.08 16.15 29.17
CA GLN A 178 -2.13 15.08 29.47
C GLN A 178 -2.66 13.71 29.06
N LEU A 179 -2.68 13.45 27.75
CA LEU A 179 -3.03 12.14 27.20
C LEU A 179 -1.85 11.55 26.41
N SER A 180 -1.77 10.24 26.41
CA SER A 180 -0.76 9.51 25.63
C SER A 180 -1.34 9.05 24.30
N ILE A 181 -0.54 9.14 23.24
CA ILE A 181 -0.90 8.64 21.91
C ILE A 181 0.10 7.55 21.53
N GLU A 182 -0.39 6.32 21.37
CA GLU A 182 0.46 5.20 21.00
C GLU A 182 1.04 5.36 19.59
N LYS A 183 2.29 4.94 19.41
CA LYS A 183 3.02 5.06 18.13
C LYS A 183 2.64 3.99 17.12
N THR A 184 2.04 2.89 17.57
CA THR A 184 1.74 1.72 16.75
C THR A 184 0.25 1.42 16.80
N GLN A 185 -0.25 0.85 15.71
CA GLN A 185 -1.59 0.29 15.65
C GLN A 185 -1.81 -0.75 16.78
N ILE A 186 -3.04 -0.83 17.27
CA ILE A 186 -3.45 -1.82 18.28
C ILE A 186 -4.43 -2.81 17.68
N LYS A 187 -4.32 -4.08 18.09
CA LYS A 187 -5.24 -5.15 17.70
C LYS A 187 -6.21 -5.45 18.84
N VAL A 188 -7.52 -5.39 18.56
CA VAL A 188 -8.59 -5.72 19.50
C VAL A 188 -9.58 -6.65 18.80
N ASP A 189 -9.76 -7.86 19.34
CA ASP A 189 -10.67 -8.90 18.83
C ASP A 189 -10.65 -9.12 17.30
N GLY A 190 -9.44 -9.10 16.74
CA GLY A 190 -9.22 -9.33 15.31
C GLY A 190 -9.21 -8.06 14.45
N GLU A 191 -9.71 -6.93 14.97
CA GLU A 191 -9.66 -5.62 14.30
C GLU A 191 -8.39 -4.87 14.66
N THR A 192 -7.94 -4.02 13.73
CA THR A 192 -6.78 -3.15 13.92
C THR A 192 -7.22 -1.69 13.89
N TYR A 193 -6.78 -0.95 14.90
CA TYR A 193 -7.05 0.46 15.07
C TYR A 193 -5.75 1.20 14.91
N ASP A 194 -5.80 2.25 14.09
CA ASP A 194 -4.60 2.95 13.70
C ASP A 194 -4.05 3.74 14.89
N ILE A 195 -4.92 4.38 15.68
CA ILE A 195 -4.49 5.25 16.77
C ILE A 195 -5.22 4.88 18.07
N LYS A 196 -4.48 4.86 19.17
CA LYS A 196 -5.01 4.75 20.52
C LYS A 196 -4.60 5.96 21.34
N VAL A 197 -5.59 6.64 21.91
CA VAL A 197 -5.42 7.73 22.87
C VAL A 197 -5.76 7.19 24.26
N SER A 198 -4.84 7.32 25.22
CA SER A 198 -5.01 6.78 26.57
C SER A 198 -4.88 7.87 27.63
N GLY A 199 -5.84 7.90 28.56
CA GLY A 199 -5.83 8.69 29.78
C GLY A 199 -6.10 7.82 31.01
N CYS A 200 -6.19 8.43 32.19
CA CYS A 200 -6.41 7.69 33.44
C CYS A 200 -7.86 7.16 33.60
N LYS A 201 -8.84 7.77 32.92
CA LYS A 201 -10.26 7.37 32.96
C LYS A 201 -10.67 6.44 31.81
N GLY A 202 -9.81 6.21 30.83
CA GLY A 202 -10.11 5.30 29.73
C GLY A 202 -9.27 5.51 28.48
N ASN A 203 -9.66 4.80 27.42
CA ASN A 203 -8.98 4.79 26.14
C ASN A 203 -9.97 5.05 25.00
N ILE A 204 -9.53 5.80 23.99
CA ILE A 204 -10.24 5.97 22.73
C ILE A 204 -9.44 5.29 21.61
N LEU A 205 -10.13 4.50 20.80
CA LEU A 205 -9.61 3.91 19.57
C LEU A 205 -10.10 4.70 18.37
N ILE A 206 -9.18 5.04 17.46
CA ILE A 206 -9.45 5.88 16.29
C ILE A 206 -9.00 5.11 15.05
N PRO A 207 -9.94 4.47 14.33
CA PRO A 207 -9.69 3.95 13.00
C PRO A 207 -9.71 5.10 11.97
N VAL A 208 -8.74 5.13 11.06
CA VAL A 208 -8.61 6.09 9.97
C VAL A 208 -8.91 5.38 8.67
N LYS A 209 -10.01 5.78 8.02
CA LYS A 209 -10.51 5.16 6.78
C LYS A 209 -10.57 6.20 5.67
N THR A 210 -9.82 5.97 4.60
CA THR A 210 -9.75 6.88 3.46
C THR A 210 -10.25 6.21 2.18
N ARG A 211 -10.89 6.99 1.31
CA ARG A 211 -11.39 6.49 0.02
C ARG A 211 -11.51 7.57 -1.05
N GLU A 212 -11.09 7.24 -2.27
CA GLU A 212 -11.06 8.17 -3.40
C GLU A 212 -12.30 8.15 -4.31
N THR A 213 -13.02 7.03 -4.39
CA THR A 213 -14.10 6.84 -5.40
C THR A 213 -15.33 6.15 -4.83
N ILE A 214 -16.49 6.48 -5.41
CA ILE A 214 -17.83 5.99 -5.03
C ILE A 214 -18.29 4.94 -6.03
N GLY A 215 -19.04 3.96 -5.53
CA GLY A 215 -19.77 2.99 -6.35
C GLY A 215 -19.19 1.58 -6.33
N GLY A 216 -20.07 0.62 -6.63
CA GLY A 216 -19.77 -0.81 -6.65
C GLY A 216 -19.75 -1.47 -5.26
N GLY A 217 -19.64 -2.80 -5.22
CA GLY A 217 -19.66 -3.58 -3.97
C GLY A 217 -18.61 -3.16 -2.93
N HIS A 218 -17.54 -2.49 -3.36
CA HIS A 218 -16.51 -1.96 -2.47
C HIS A 218 -17.04 -0.85 -1.56
N ALA A 219 -18.02 -0.03 -1.96
CA ALA A 219 -18.56 1.03 -1.11
C ALA A 219 -19.24 0.44 0.15
N LEU A 220 -19.95 -0.68 -0.04
CA LEU A 220 -20.55 -1.46 1.06
C LEU A 220 -19.47 -2.07 1.97
N LEU A 221 -18.36 -2.58 1.41
CA LEU A 221 -17.25 -3.10 2.21
C LEU A 221 -16.63 -2.00 3.09
N PHE A 222 -16.46 -0.79 2.55
CA PHE A 222 -15.91 0.34 3.31
C PHE A 222 -16.82 0.73 4.47
N THR A 223 -18.12 0.87 4.22
CA THR A 223 -19.11 1.15 5.28
C THR A 223 -19.12 0.03 6.32
N ARG A 224 -19.14 -1.25 5.88
CA ARG A 224 -19.08 -2.42 6.76
C ARG A 224 -17.83 -2.41 7.65
N ASP A 225 -16.66 -2.09 7.09
CA ASP A 225 -15.41 -2.08 7.84
C ASP A 225 -15.41 -0.99 8.91
N ILE A 226 -16.04 0.16 8.66
CA ILE A 226 -16.27 1.21 9.67
C ILE A 226 -17.20 0.71 10.78
N HIS A 227 -18.37 0.15 10.44
CA HIS A 227 -19.30 -0.42 11.43
C HIS A 227 -18.62 -1.49 12.28
N LYS A 228 -17.88 -2.40 11.65
CA LYS A 228 -17.19 -3.49 12.34
C LYS A 228 -16.18 -2.95 13.35
N ALA A 229 -15.37 -1.96 12.97
CA ALA A 229 -14.41 -1.33 13.88
C ALA A 229 -15.12 -0.67 15.07
N ILE A 230 -16.21 0.06 14.84
CA ILE A 230 -16.99 0.68 15.92
C ILE A 230 -17.55 -0.39 16.87
N THR A 231 -18.25 -1.40 16.32
CA THR A 231 -18.89 -2.45 17.11
C THR A 231 -17.88 -3.24 17.93
N VAL A 232 -16.73 -3.59 17.36
CA VAL A 232 -15.70 -4.35 18.08
C VAL A 232 -15.11 -3.51 19.21
N ALA A 233 -14.73 -2.25 18.96
CA ALA A 233 -14.21 -1.37 20.00
C ALA A 233 -15.19 -1.22 21.17
N ASN A 234 -16.46 -0.93 20.87
CA ASN A 234 -17.50 -0.75 21.89
C ASN A 234 -17.72 -2.03 22.71
N LYS A 235 -17.76 -3.21 22.06
CA LYS A 235 -17.90 -4.51 22.74
C LYS A 235 -16.73 -4.83 23.67
N SER A 236 -15.52 -4.42 23.29
CA SER A 236 -14.32 -4.59 24.11
C SER A 236 -14.14 -3.47 25.14
N GLY A 237 -15.14 -2.59 25.32
CA GLY A 237 -15.15 -1.54 26.36
C GLY A 237 -14.39 -0.27 26.00
N TYR A 238 -13.98 -0.10 24.74
CA TYR A 238 -13.33 1.11 24.26
C TYR A 238 -14.34 2.10 23.67
N LYS A 239 -14.10 3.41 23.85
CA LYS A 239 -14.76 4.42 23.02
C LYS A 239 -14.11 4.42 21.63
N CYS A 240 -14.91 4.43 20.57
CA CYS A 240 -14.42 4.53 19.19
C CYS A 240 -14.73 5.91 18.62
N ILE A 241 -13.79 6.51 17.90
CA ILE A 241 -14.02 7.73 17.10
C ILE A 241 -13.44 7.51 15.71
N PRO A 242 -14.23 7.10 14.71
CA PRO A 242 -13.72 6.89 13.36
C PRO A 242 -13.41 8.23 12.67
N VAL A 243 -12.26 8.27 11.99
CA VAL A 243 -11.89 9.34 11.05
C VAL A 243 -12.13 8.82 9.64
N ILE A 244 -13.05 9.45 8.93
CA ILE A 244 -13.53 9.03 7.62
C ILE A 244 -13.27 10.15 6.62
N ILE A 245 -12.41 9.89 5.63
CA ILE A 245 -12.04 10.84 4.58
C ILE A 245 -12.44 10.24 3.25
N ALA A 246 -13.59 10.66 2.73
CA ALA A 246 -14.16 10.08 1.53
C ALA A 246 -15.01 11.10 0.77
N GLU A 247 -14.62 11.34 -0.48
CA GLU A 247 -15.37 12.20 -1.40
C GLU A 247 -16.69 11.54 -1.81
N SER A 248 -17.77 12.32 -1.68
CA SER A 248 -19.17 12.01 -2.01
C SER A 248 -19.64 10.63 -1.53
N TRP A 249 -19.20 10.21 -0.34
CA TRP A 249 -19.69 9.00 0.34
C TRP A 249 -21.12 9.20 0.82
N THR A 250 -22.03 8.29 0.43
CA THR A 250 -23.47 8.41 0.66
C THR A 250 -24.01 7.49 1.77
N ALA A 251 -23.13 6.94 2.62
CA ALA A 251 -23.61 6.12 3.73
C ALA A 251 -24.38 6.98 4.74
N ASP A 252 -25.36 6.34 5.38
CA ASP A 252 -26.08 6.97 6.46
C ASP A 252 -25.19 7.05 7.71
N LEU A 253 -24.62 8.24 7.94
CA LEU A 253 -23.81 8.53 9.11
C LEU A 253 -24.59 8.34 10.41
N THR A 254 -25.92 8.50 10.39
CA THR A 254 -26.77 8.34 11.57
C THR A 254 -26.97 6.88 11.96
N ALA A 255 -26.71 5.95 11.03
CA ALA A 255 -26.74 4.52 11.29
C ALA A 255 -25.45 4.01 11.94
N LEU A 256 -24.38 4.82 12.01
CA LEU A 256 -23.16 4.46 12.72
C LEU A 256 -23.48 4.42 14.22
N ASP A 257 -23.30 3.26 14.85
CA ASP A 257 -23.49 3.05 16.30
C ASP A 257 -22.37 3.70 17.13
N CYS A 258 -22.18 5.00 16.92
CA CYS A 258 -21.08 5.79 17.45
C CYS A 258 -21.55 7.22 17.70
N GLN A 259 -21.26 7.74 18.88
CA GLN A 259 -21.63 9.12 19.24
C GLN A 259 -20.81 10.15 18.48
N GLU A 260 -19.51 9.88 18.30
CA GLU A 260 -18.57 10.85 17.76
C GLU A 260 -17.84 10.27 16.56
N PHE A 261 -17.82 10.99 15.46
CA PHE A 261 -17.05 10.65 14.28
C PHE A 261 -16.54 11.91 13.60
N ILE A 262 -15.47 11.77 12.83
CA ILE A 262 -14.98 12.81 11.94
C ILE A 262 -15.26 12.36 10.52
N TYR A 263 -16.04 13.14 9.78
CA TYR A 263 -16.27 12.90 8.35
C TYR A 263 -15.83 14.11 7.52
N ILE A 264 -14.90 13.88 6.60
CA ILE A 264 -14.41 14.89 5.65
C ILE A 264 -14.81 14.46 4.24
N ASN A 265 -15.75 15.20 3.66
CA ASN A 265 -16.24 14.99 2.30
C ASN A 265 -15.29 15.59 1.25
N LYS A 266 -14.09 15.02 1.14
CA LYS A 266 -13.05 15.46 0.19
C LYS A 266 -12.26 14.26 -0.33
N ASN A 267 -11.61 14.45 -1.47
CA ASN A 267 -10.72 13.45 -2.02
C ASN A 267 -9.48 13.34 -1.11
N PRO A 268 -9.12 12.16 -0.58
CA PRO A 268 -7.95 12.00 0.28
C PRO A 268 -6.63 12.33 -0.45
N ASN A 269 -6.65 12.42 -1.78
CA ASN A 269 -5.48 12.89 -2.54
C ASN A 269 -5.22 14.40 -2.38
N GLN A 270 -6.21 15.18 -1.95
CA GLN A 270 -6.11 16.63 -1.77
C GLN A 270 -5.69 16.97 -0.33
N ILE A 271 -4.51 16.50 0.10
CA ILE A 271 -4.05 16.61 1.51
C ILE A 271 -4.12 18.06 2.02
N ASN A 272 -3.69 19.03 1.21
CA ASN A 272 -3.70 20.45 1.56
C ASN A 272 -5.12 21.02 1.79
N GLU A 273 -6.15 20.39 1.24
CA GLU A 273 -7.55 20.73 1.49
C GLU A 273 -8.15 19.94 2.65
N VAL A 274 -7.73 18.68 2.81
CA VAL A 274 -8.26 17.76 3.83
C VAL A 274 -7.73 18.07 5.22
N GLU A 275 -6.42 18.31 5.36
CA GLU A 275 -5.78 18.46 6.66
C GLU A 275 -6.31 19.65 7.49
N PRO A 276 -6.54 20.86 6.91
CA PRO A 276 -7.13 21.96 7.66
C PRO A 276 -8.52 21.63 8.24
N LEU A 277 -9.34 20.90 7.48
CA LEU A 277 -10.67 20.45 7.92
C LEU A 277 -10.55 19.41 9.04
N LEU A 278 -9.61 18.47 8.90
CA LEU A 278 -9.33 17.47 9.93
C LEU A 278 -8.91 18.11 11.26
N VAL A 279 -8.04 19.12 11.22
CA VAL A 279 -7.63 19.86 12.42
C VAL A 279 -8.83 20.52 13.10
N GLN A 280 -9.74 21.11 12.32
CA GLN A 280 -10.93 21.74 12.87
C GLN A 280 -11.85 20.74 13.57
N GLU A 281 -12.11 19.59 12.94
CA GLU A 281 -12.95 18.55 13.53
C GLU A 281 -12.32 17.92 14.79
N LEU A 282 -10.99 17.70 14.78
CA LEU A 282 -10.29 17.22 15.98
C LEU A 282 -10.39 18.22 17.15
N LYS A 283 -10.36 19.53 16.87
CA LYS A 283 -10.56 20.58 17.89
C LYS A 283 -11.98 20.58 18.44
N ASN A 284 -12.99 20.30 17.63
CA ASN A 284 -14.37 20.20 18.08
C ASN A 284 -14.57 19.06 19.10
N LEU A 285 -13.69 18.05 19.09
CA LEU A 285 -13.73 16.90 20.01
C LEU A 285 -12.87 17.07 21.28
N ILE A 286 -12.34 18.27 21.58
CA ILE A 286 -11.48 18.49 22.75
C ILE A 286 -12.12 18.02 24.06
N GLU A 287 -13.40 18.33 24.28
CA GLU A 287 -14.11 17.92 25.51
C GLU A 287 -14.26 16.41 25.63
N VAL A 288 -14.39 15.71 24.49
CA VAL A 288 -14.39 14.25 24.47
C VAL A 288 -13.05 13.69 24.92
N PHE A 289 -11.94 14.25 24.47
CA PHE A 289 -10.61 13.84 24.93
C PHE A 289 -10.38 14.18 26.41
N ARG A 290 -10.82 15.36 26.87
CA ARG A 290 -10.72 15.74 28.29
C ARG A 290 -11.45 14.79 29.23
N SER A 291 -12.51 14.12 28.78
CA SER A 291 -13.21 13.11 29.58
C SER A 291 -12.34 11.90 29.97
N LEU A 292 -11.18 11.70 29.31
CA LEU A 292 -10.22 10.64 29.63
C LEU A 292 -9.25 10.99 30.78
N ILE A 293 -9.23 12.24 31.23
CA ILE A 293 -8.45 12.74 32.38
C ILE A 293 -9.37 12.79 33.60
#